data_AF-A0A940PC22-F1
#
_entry.id   AF-A0A940PC22-F1
#
_cell.length_a   1.000
_cell.length_b   1.000
_cell.length_c   1.000
_cell.angle_alpha   90.00
_cell.angle_beta   90.00
_cell.angle_gamma   90.00
#
_symmetry.space_group_name_H-M   'P 1'
#
loop_
_entity.id
_entity.type
_entity.pdbx_description
1 polymer ?
#
loop_
_entity_poly.entity_id
_entity_poly.type
_entity_poly.pdbx_seq_one_letter_code
_entity_poly.pdbx_strand_id
1 'polypeptide(L)'
;MKNKFPSKTTTDVSEDEIDYCQKLIHAIENEGSISAFPKVKEQLNLLKETVADDSEHLKISADQDAAVGHKSADTSFFGYKTHIAMTEERIITAATITTGEKNDGKQLQTLIEKSKAAGIVVETSLETPLIRKKITSHTAKKTKLN
;
A
#
# COMPACT_ATOMS: atom_id res chain seq x y z
N MET A 1 25.68 26.00 -21.11
CA MET A 1 24.66 25.94 -20.03
C MET A 1 23.87 24.63 -20.04
N LYS A 2 23.50 24.04 -21.20
CA LYS A 2 22.78 22.75 -21.26
C LYS A 2 23.47 21.54 -20.59
N ASN A 3 24.79 21.56 -20.42
CA ASN A 3 25.55 20.46 -19.81
C ASN A 3 25.58 20.47 -18.27
N LYS A 4 24.92 21.44 -17.61
CA LYS A 4 24.90 21.53 -16.14
C LYS A 4 23.60 21.02 -15.51
N PHE A 5 22.56 20.82 -16.31
CA PHE A 5 21.28 20.32 -15.84
C PHE A 5 21.24 18.79 -15.92
N PRO A 6 20.54 18.12 -14.98
CA PRO A 6 20.37 16.67 -15.04
C PRO A 6 19.63 16.26 -16.32
N SER A 7 19.95 15.07 -16.83
CA SER A 7 19.20 14.45 -17.92
C SER A 7 17.81 14.04 -17.43
N LYS A 8 16.78 14.30 -18.24
CA LYS A 8 15.41 13.84 -17.94
C LYS A 8 15.39 12.32 -17.77
N THR A 9 14.62 11.86 -16.80
CA THR A 9 14.32 10.43 -16.62
C THR A 9 13.57 9.90 -17.84
N THR A 10 13.82 8.63 -18.16
CA THR A 10 13.13 7.90 -19.24
C THR A 10 12.25 6.78 -18.68
N THR A 11 12.24 6.65 -17.35
CA THR A 11 11.53 5.65 -16.57
C THR A 11 10.24 6.27 -16.00
N ASP A 12 9.16 5.49 -16.02
CA ASP A 12 7.82 5.87 -15.51
C ASP A 12 7.71 5.53 -14.01
N VAL A 13 8.78 5.82 -13.26
CA VAL A 13 8.93 5.46 -11.85
C VAL A 13 9.01 6.74 -11.04
N SER A 14 8.03 6.96 -10.15
CA SER A 14 7.91 8.20 -9.36
C SER A 14 9.15 8.50 -8.49
N GLU A 15 9.86 7.48 -8.01
CA GLU A 15 11.12 7.66 -7.26
C GLU A 15 12.23 8.31 -8.10
N ASP A 16 12.35 7.90 -9.37
CA ASP A 16 13.33 8.46 -10.30
C ASP A 16 12.98 9.93 -10.63
N GLU A 17 11.69 10.24 -10.75
CA GLU A 17 11.22 11.62 -10.98
C GLU A 17 11.51 12.54 -9.80
N ILE A 18 11.29 12.06 -8.57
CA ILE A 18 11.62 12.80 -7.35
C ILE A 18 13.13 13.05 -7.26
N ASP A 19 13.96 12.04 -7.53
CA ASP A 19 15.43 12.17 -7.54
C ASP A 19 15.91 13.15 -8.62
N TYR A 20 15.30 13.14 -9.81
CA TYR A 20 15.55 14.12 -10.85
C TYR A 20 15.22 15.55 -10.40
N CYS A 21 14.05 15.75 -9.78
CA CYS A 21 13.63 17.05 -9.27
C CYS A 21 14.59 17.57 -8.18
N GLN A 22 15.06 16.71 -7.28
CA GLN A 22 16.07 17.07 -6.27
C GLN A 22 17.40 17.51 -6.91
N LYS A 23 17.90 16.77 -7.90
CA LYS A 23 19.10 17.15 -8.66
C LYS A 23 18.93 18.47 -9.41
N LEU A 24 17.74 18.72 -9.94
CA LEU A 24 17.41 19.96 -10.66
C LEU A 24 17.41 21.16 -9.70
N ILE A 25 16.78 21.02 -8.53
CA ILE A 25 16.77 22.03 -7.47
C ILE A 25 18.22 22.39 -7.10
N HIS A 26 19.05 21.39 -6.83
CA HIS A 26 20.45 21.59 -6.45
C HIS A 26 21.28 22.27 -7.55
N ALA A 27 21.05 21.93 -8.82
CA ALA A 27 21.73 22.59 -9.94
C ALA A 27 21.35 24.07 -10.07
N ILE A 28 20.08 24.42 -9.85
CA ILE A 28 19.58 25.80 -9.92
C ILE A 28 20.08 26.64 -8.74
N GLU A 29 20.14 26.07 -7.53
CA GLU A 29 20.65 26.77 -6.35
C GLU A 29 22.14 27.12 -6.46
N ASN A 30 22.94 26.23 -7.04
CA ASN A 30 24.37 26.46 -7.26
C ASN A 30 24.64 27.49 -8.37
N GLU A 31 23.70 27.73 -9.29
CA GLU A 31 23.76 28.84 -10.24
C GLU A 31 23.05 30.09 -9.68
N GLY A 32 23.72 30.77 -8.75
CA GLY A 32 23.22 31.98 -8.07
C GLY A 32 22.75 33.11 -8.99
N SER A 33 23.24 33.17 -10.24
CA SER A 33 22.79 34.13 -11.25
C SER A 33 21.35 33.91 -11.70
N ILE A 34 20.85 32.67 -11.62
CA ILE A 34 19.52 32.26 -12.12
C ILE A 34 18.50 32.25 -10.98
N SER A 35 18.91 31.82 -9.78
CA SER A 35 18.05 31.77 -8.59
C SER A 35 17.69 33.16 -8.03
N ALA A 36 18.46 34.20 -8.38
CA ALA A 36 18.18 35.59 -8.00
C ALA A 36 16.96 36.19 -8.74
N PHE A 37 16.54 35.60 -9.87
CA PHE A 37 15.37 36.09 -10.60
C PHE A 37 14.08 35.74 -9.84
N PRO A 38 13.19 36.72 -9.56
CA PRO A 38 11.99 36.49 -8.76
C PRO A 38 11.11 35.35 -9.30
N LYS A 39 10.92 35.34 -10.63
CA LYS A 39 10.11 34.32 -11.32
C LYS A 39 10.70 32.92 -11.21
N VAL A 40 12.03 32.79 -11.15
CA VAL A 40 12.69 31.49 -10.98
C VAL A 40 12.64 31.04 -9.53
N LYS A 41 12.82 31.98 -8.59
CA LYS A 41 12.75 31.71 -7.15
C LYS A 41 11.37 31.20 -6.72
N GLU A 42 10.29 31.81 -7.24
CA GLU A 42 8.92 31.34 -6.98
C GLU A 42 8.70 29.92 -7.50
N GLN A 43 9.11 29.64 -8.74
CA GLN A 43 9.00 28.29 -9.34
C GLN A 43 9.85 27.25 -8.59
N LEU A 44 11.03 27.64 -8.11
CA LEU A 44 11.89 26.78 -7.31
C LEU A 44 11.26 26.44 -5.96
N ASN A 45 10.63 27.42 -5.30
CA ASN A 45 9.93 27.20 -4.03
C ASN A 45 8.73 26.27 -4.22
N LEU A 46 7.93 26.48 -5.28
CA LEU A 46 6.81 25.60 -5.61
C LEU A 46 7.29 24.16 -5.86
N LEU A 47 8.35 23.99 -6.65
CA LEU A 47 8.92 22.67 -6.92
C LEU A 47 9.41 21.97 -5.64
N LYS A 48 10.02 22.72 -4.71
CA LYS A 48 10.45 22.17 -3.41
C LYS A 48 9.28 21.69 -2.57
N GLU A 49 8.20 22.46 -2.53
CA GLU A 49 6.96 22.09 -1.83
C GLU A 49 6.37 20.81 -2.44
N THR A 50 6.20 20.76 -3.77
CA THR A 50 5.70 19.58 -4.47
C THR A 50 6.56 18.34 -4.22
N VAL A 51 7.89 18.45 -4.31
CA VAL A 51 8.81 17.33 -4.04
C VAL A 51 8.72 16.85 -2.59
N ALA A 52 8.55 17.77 -1.64
CA ALA A 52 8.39 17.44 -0.23
C ALA A 52 7.07 16.69 0.03
N ASP A 53 5.97 17.20 -0.53
CA ASP A 53 4.64 16.58 -0.45
C ASP A 53 4.64 15.18 -1.07
N ASP A 54 5.18 15.03 -2.29
CA ASP A 54 5.27 13.75 -2.99
C ASP A 54 6.15 12.75 -2.23
N SER A 55 7.25 13.20 -1.64
CA SER A 55 8.13 12.36 -0.82
C SER A 55 7.47 11.91 0.48
N GLU A 56 6.65 12.76 1.11
CA GLU A 56 5.87 12.40 2.30
C GLU A 56 4.74 11.42 1.94
N HIS A 57 4.03 11.68 0.85
CA HIS A 57 3.00 10.78 0.33
C HIS A 57 3.55 9.40 -0.06
N LEU A 58 4.75 9.32 -0.65
CA LEU A 58 5.41 8.04 -0.93
C LEU A 58 5.64 7.23 0.35
N LYS A 59 6.06 7.90 1.44
CA LYS A 59 6.31 7.26 2.74
C LYS A 59 5.04 6.77 3.41
N ILE A 60 3.94 7.51 3.32
CA ILE A 60 2.64 7.12 3.91
C ILE A 60 1.98 5.97 3.13
N SER A 61 2.30 5.83 1.84
CA SER A 61 1.75 4.80 0.95
C SER A 61 2.31 3.39 1.21
N ALA A 62 3.43 3.28 1.92
CA ALA A 62 4.12 2.01 2.18
C ALA A 62 3.84 1.52 3.62
N ASP A 63 2.62 1.02 3.86
CA ASP A 63 2.37 0.19 5.04
C ASP A 63 3.24 -1.08 4.93
N GLN A 64 4.22 -1.22 5.83
CA GLN A 64 5.22 -2.30 5.79
C GLN A 64 4.58 -3.69 5.91
N ASP A 65 3.41 -3.79 6.54
CA ASP A 65 2.69 -5.04 6.73
C ASP A 65 1.69 -5.33 5.58
N ALA A 66 1.41 -4.34 4.72
CA ALA A 66 0.58 -4.53 3.54
C ALA A 66 1.37 -5.26 2.44
N ALA A 67 0.87 -6.43 2.05
CA ALA A 67 1.50 -7.25 1.02
C ALA A 67 0.58 -7.43 -0.20
N VAL A 68 1.18 -7.76 -1.35
CA VAL A 68 0.41 -8.11 -2.55
C VAL A 68 -0.16 -9.53 -2.38
N GLY A 69 -1.48 -9.65 -2.37
CA GLY A 69 -2.20 -10.91 -2.40
C GLY A 69 -2.84 -11.18 -3.76
N HIS A 70 -3.13 -12.45 -4.05
CA HIS A 70 -3.83 -12.86 -5.26
C HIS A 70 -5.22 -13.38 -4.93
N LYS A 71 -6.23 -12.87 -5.62
CA LYS A 71 -7.63 -13.32 -5.48
C LYS A 71 -7.95 -14.43 -6.49
N SER A 72 -7.38 -14.32 -7.69
CA SER A 72 -7.36 -15.32 -8.77
C SER A 72 -6.01 -15.27 -9.48
N ALA A 73 -5.75 -16.20 -10.42
CA ALA A 73 -4.51 -16.20 -11.22
C ALA A 73 -4.25 -14.83 -11.88
N ASP A 74 -5.31 -14.18 -12.37
CA ASP A 74 -5.21 -12.94 -13.13
C ASP A 74 -5.45 -11.66 -12.30
N THR A 75 -5.75 -11.78 -11.00
CA THR A 75 -6.12 -10.60 -10.18
C THR A 75 -5.37 -10.55 -8.86
N SER A 76 -4.65 -9.44 -8.64
CA SER A 76 -3.93 -9.14 -7.41
C SER A 76 -4.51 -7.92 -6.70
N PHE A 77 -4.25 -7.83 -5.39
CA PHE A 77 -4.61 -6.70 -4.54
C PHE A 77 -3.44 -6.39 -3.61
N PHE A 78 -3.23 -5.12 -3.27
CA PHE A 78 -2.24 -4.71 -2.28
C PHE A 78 -2.96 -4.38 -0.96
N GLY A 79 -2.66 -5.13 0.11
CA GLY A 79 -3.27 -4.89 1.41
C GLY A 79 -3.44 -6.14 2.26
N TYR A 80 -4.58 -6.22 2.93
CA TYR A 80 -4.85 -7.21 3.97
C TYR A 80 -5.97 -8.16 3.57
N LYS A 81 -5.89 -9.35 4.12
CA LYS A 81 -6.87 -10.40 3.98
C LYS A 81 -7.56 -10.63 5.31
N THR A 82 -8.87 -10.43 5.33
CA THR A 82 -9.68 -10.70 6.51
C THR A 82 -10.38 -12.04 6.33
N HIS A 83 -10.14 -12.95 7.26
CA HIS A 83 -10.80 -14.24 7.36
C HIS A 83 -11.89 -14.12 8.41
N ILE A 84 -13.13 -14.37 8.01
CA ILE A 84 -14.30 -14.24 8.87
C ILE A 84 -14.95 -15.61 9.03
N ALA A 85 -15.23 -15.97 10.28
CA ALA A 85 -16.07 -17.07 10.67
C ALA A 85 -17.45 -16.55 11.04
N MET A 86 -18.50 -17.17 10.49
CA MET A 86 -19.88 -16.82 10.79
C MET A 86 -20.77 -18.06 10.95
N THR A 87 -21.80 -17.92 11.78
CA THR A 87 -22.89 -18.90 11.89
C THR A 87 -23.80 -18.84 10.67
N GLU A 88 -24.71 -19.81 10.53
CA GLU A 88 -25.73 -19.82 9.46
C GLU A 88 -26.68 -18.61 9.56
N GLU A 89 -26.89 -18.10 10.76
CA GLU A 89 -27.66 -16.89 11.06
C GLU A 89 -26.90 -15.58 10.73
N ARG A 90 -25.72 -15.69 10.09
CA ARG A 90 -24.84 -14.58 9.70
C ARG A 90 -24.24 -13.80 10.88
N ILE A 91 -24.21 -14.39 12.07
CA ILE A 91 -23.52 -13.81 13.23
C ILE A 91 -22.01 -14.04 13.06
N ILE A 92 -21.22 -12.97 13.17
CA ILE A 92 -19.75 -13.06 13.11
C ILE A 92 -19.25 -13.61 14.46
N THR A 93 -18.56 -14.73 14.44
CA THR A 93 -18.07 -15.41 15.66
C THR A 93 -16.57 -15.28 15.84
N ALA A 94 -15.82 -15.12 14.75
CA ALA A 94 -14.40 -14.81 14.80
C ALA A 94 -13.94 -14.08 13.54
N ALA A 95 -12.89 -13.28 13.70
CA ALA A 95 -12.18 -12.65 12.60
C ALA A 95 -10.66 -12.71 12.84
N THR A 96 -9.90 -12.87 11.75
CA THR A 96 -8.43 -12.82 11.75
C THR A 96 -7.98 -12.05 10.53
N ILE A 97 -7.06 -11.11 10.71
CA ILE A 97 -6.47 -10.30 9.64
C ILE A 97 -5.07 -10.84 9.37
N THR A 98 -4.74 -11.06 8.11
CA THR A 98 -3.41 -11.46 7.65
C THR A 98 -2.93 -10.55 6.53
N THR A 99 -1.62 -10.51 6.30
CA THR A 99 -1.04 -9.88 5.11
C THR A 99 -1.57 -10.55 3.83
N GLY A 100 -1.61 -9.81 2.72
CA GLY A 100 -2.24 -10.25 1.46
C GLY A 100 -1.68 -11.54 0.88
N GLU A 101 -0.38 -11.79 1.05
CA GLU A 101 0.33 -12.98 0.54
C GLU A 101 0.01 -14.27 1.30
N LYS A 102 -0.52 -14.19 2.53
CA LYS A 102 -0.67 -15.37 3.40
C LYS A 102 -1.76 -16.32 2.92
N ASN A 103 -1.40 -17.60 2.84
CA ASN A 103 -2.30 -18.66 2.42
C ASN A 103 -3.41 -18.93 3.45
N ASP A 104 -4.60 -19.27 2.94
CA ASP A 104 -5.83 -19.52 3.69
C ASP A 104 -5.83 -20.76 4.56
N GLY A 105 -5.10 -21.80 4.14
CA GLY A 105 -5.25 -23.15 4.73
C GLY A 105 -4.99 -23.19 6.23
N LYS A 106 -4.04 -22.38 6.72
CA LYS A 106 -3.68 -22.34 8.15
C LYS A 106 -4.62 -21.49 9.02
N GLN A 107 -5.45 -20.63 8.40
CA GLN A 107 -6.28 -19.67 9.13
C GLN A 107 -7.59 -20.28 9.65
N LEU A 108 -8.00 -21.44 9.13
CA LEU A 108 -9.23 -22.10 9.56
C LEU A 108 -9.14 -22.55 11.02
N GLN A 109 -8.01 -23.12 11.43
CA GLN A 109 -7.79 -23.59 12.80
C GLN A 109 -7.86 -22.44 13.81
N THR A 110 -7.18 -21.33 13.51
CA THR A 110 -7.24 -20.10 14.33
C THR A 110 -8.66 -19.56 14.47
N LEU A 111 -9.48 -19.63 13.41
CA LEU A 111 -10.87 -19.20 13.47
C LEU A 111 -11.72 -20.12 14.36
N ILE A 112 -11.55 -21.44 14.25
CA ILE A 112 -12.27 -22.42 15.09
C ILE A 112 -11.97 -22.20 16.57
N GLU A 113 -10.69 -22.01 16.93
CA GLU A 113 -10.27 -21.75 18.30
C GLU A 113 -10.89 -20.46 18.86
N LYS A 114 -10.87 -19.38 18.07
CA LYS A 114 -11.51 -18.10 18.44
C LYS A 114 -13.03 -18.24 18.60
N SER A 115 -13.70 -18.95 17.69
CA SER A 115 -15.15 -19.18 17.78
C SER A 115 -15.52 -20.02 19.00
N LYS A 116 -14.72 -21.04 19.34
CA LYS A 116 -14.91 -21.83 20.58
C LYS A 116 -14.71 -20.98 21.83
N ALA A 117 -13.69 -20.12 21.85
CA ALA A 117 -13.47 -19.18 22.95
C ALA A 117 -14.62 -18.17 23.11
N ALA A 118 -15.29 -17.81 22.00
CA ALA A 118 -16.49 -16.99 22.01
C ALA A 118 -17.77 -17.73 22.48
N GLY A 119 -17.66 -19.01 22.87
CA GLY A 119 -18.78 -19.81 23.37
C GLY A 119 -19.63 -20.48 22.29
N ILE A 120 -19.17 -20.51 21.03
CA ILE A 120 -19.88 -21.18 19.94
C ILE A 120 -19.48 -22.65 19.89
N VAL A 121 -20.49 -23.53 19.90
CA VAL A 121 -20.29 -24.97 19.68
C VAL A 121 -19.96 -25.20 18.21
N VAL A 122 -18.73 -25.62 17.94
CA VAL A 122 -18.28 -25.91 16.58
C VAL A 122 -18.32 -27.42 16.35
N GLU A 123 -19.37 -27.90 15.67
CA GLU A 123 -19.39 -29.27 15.17
C GLU A 123 -18.39 -29.39 14.02
N THR A 124 -17.41 -30.26 14.22
CA THR A 124 -16.31 -30.48 13.26
C THR A 124 -16.58 -31.82 12.58
N SER A 125 -17.46 -31.85 11.57
CA SER A 125 -17.51 -33.00 10.67
C SER A 125 -16.33 -32.90 9.71
N LEU A 126 -15.75 -34.05 9.36
CA LEU A 126 -14.43 -34.19 8.73
C LEU A 126 -14.24 -33.49 7.37
N GLU A 127 -15.27 -32.82 6.84
CA GLU A 127 -15.21 -32.11 5.56
C GLU A 127 -15.65 -30.64 5.62
N THR A 128 -16.29 -30.16 6.69
CA THR A 128 -16.57 -28.71 6.85
C THR A 128 -17.08 -28.41 8.27
N PRO A 129 -16.42 -27.54 9.06
CA PRO A 129 -17.07 -27.01 10.26
C PRO A 129 -18.35 -26.26 9.84
N LEU A 130 -19.39 -26.28 10.67
CA LEU A 130 -20.66 -25.53 10.49
C LEU A 130 -20.47 -23.99 10.60
N ILE A 131 -19.33 -23.50 10.14
CA ILE A 131 -18.88 -22.12 10.15
C ILE A 131 -18.43 -21.83 8.72
N ARG A 132 -19.14 -20.93 8.04
CA ARG A 132 -18.71 -20.49 6.71
C ARG A 132 -17.52 -19.56 6.87
N LYS A 133 -16.38 -19.95 6.26
CA LYS A 133 -15.22 -19.07 6.12
C LYS A 133 -15.47 -18.12 4.93
N LYS A 134 -15.53 -16.82 5.19
CA LYS A 134 -15.55 -15.79 4.14
C LYS A 134 -14.23 -15.02 4.17
N ILE A 135 -13.64 -14.84 2.99
CA ILE A 135 -12.42 -14.06 2.82
C ILE A 135 -12.79 -12.74 2.16
N THR A 136 -12.41 -11.64 2.80
CA THR A 136 -12.54 -10.28 2.24
C THR A 136 -11.14 -9.69 2.10
N SER A 137 -10.79 -9.29 0.88
CA SER A 137 -9.56 -8.57 0.58
C SER A 137 -9.81 -7.07 0.73
N HIS A 138 -9.11 -6.41 1.63
CA HIS A 138 -9.12 -4.96 1.76
C HIS A 138 -7.87 -4.41 1.10
N THR A 139 -8.06 -3.51 0.13
CA THR A 139 -6.97 -2.78 -0.48
C THR A 139 -6.50 -1.71 0.49
N ALA A 140 -5.23 -1.74 0.86
CA ALA A 140 -4.57 -0.53 1.34
C ALA A 140 -4.63 0.49 0.20
N LYS A 141 -4.87 1.77 0.49
CA LYS A 141 -4.90 2.80 -0.56
C LYS A 141 -3.54 2.83 -1.26
N LYS A 142 -3.44 2.15 -2.40
CA LYS A 142 -2.47 2.52 -3.43
C LYS A 142 -3.07 3.75 -4.09
N THR A 143 -2.61 4.92 -3.69
CA THR A 143 -2.86 6.11 -4.50
C THR A 143 -2.18 5.82 -5.83
N LYS A 144 -2.97 5.46 -6.85
CA LYS A 144 -2.50 5.44 -8.23
C LYS A 144 -2.21 6.90 -8.58
N LEU A 145 -0.93 7.28 -8.64
CA LEU A 145 -0.55 8.41 -9.46
C LEU A 145 -0.80 7.98 -10.92
N ASN A 146 -1.65 8.73 -11.60
CA ASN A 146 -1.90 8.62 -13.05
C ASN A 146 -0.84 9.40 -13.81
#